data_AF-A0A3M2B2J3-F1
#
_entry.id   AF-A0A3M2B2J3-F1
#
_cell.length_a   1.000
_cell.length_b   1.000
_cell.length_c   1.000
_cell.angle_alpha   90.00
_cell.angle_beta   90.00
_cell.angle_gamma   90.00
#
_symmetry.space_group_name_H-M   'P 1'
#
loop_
_entity.id
_entity.type
_entity.pdbx_description
1 polymer ?
#
loop_
_entity_poly.entity_id
_entity_poly.type
_entity_poly.pdbx_seq_one_letter_code
_entity_poly.pdbx_strand_id
1 'polypeptide(L)'
;GPPIYPKWVFYYYATHLRWVADPSFVFDITGLVERKIASIRAYETQFVIPEKNRGIVEWLEASARYFGSRIGTPAGEPFFTKEPVGLVNLSALA
;
A
#
# COMPACT_ATOMS: atom_id res chain seq x y z
N GLY A 1 -9.19 22.47 24.57
CA GLY A 1 -8.41 21.34 25.14
C GLY A 1 -6.93 21.55 24.84
N PRO A 2 -6.03 20.73 25.42
CA PRO A 2 -4.62 20.78 25.06
C PRO A 2 -4.40 20.37 23.59
N PRO A 3 -3.31 20.81 22.94
CA PRO A 3 -2.94 20.36 21.60
C PRO A 3 -2.73 18.84 21.54
N ILE A 4 -3.15 18.21 20.44
CA ILE A 4 -2.95 16.79 20.16
C ILE A 4 -2.07 16.68 18.93
N TYR A 5 -0.86 16.13 19.08
CA TYR A 5 0.07 15.91 17.98
C TYR A 5 0.11 14.41 17.64
N PRO A 6 -0.14 14.03 16.37
CA PRO A 6 -0.01 12.63 15.96
C PRO A 6 1.45 12.20 16.11
N LYS A 7 1.66 10.99 16.64
CA LYS A 7 3.00 10.42 16.78
C LYS A 7 3.64 10.07 15.44
N TRP A 8 2.82 9.71 14.44
CA TRP A 8 3.28 9.24 13.14
C TRP A 8 2.42 9.79 12.02
N VAL A 9 3.05 10.11 10.89
CA VAL A 9 2.39 10.48 9.65
C VAL A 9 2.98 9.63 8.52
N PHE A 10 2.12 8.81 7.91
CA PHE A 10 2.46 7.94 6.79
C PHE A 10 1.56 8.25 5.59
N TYR A 11 2.16 8.23 4.41
CA TYR A 11 1.48 8.43 3.12
C TYR A 11 1.35 7.09 2.42
N TYR A 12 0.15 6.79 1.92
CA TYR A 12 -0.12 5.64 1.06
C TYR A 12 -0.21 6.10 -0.40
N TYR A 13 0.09 5.19 -1.33
CA TYR A 13 0.07 5.48 -2.75
C TYR A 13 -1.31 5.21 -3.35
N ALA A 14 -2.06 6.28 -3.65
CA ALA A 14 -3.36 6.22 -4.34
C ALA A 14 -3.55 7.36 -5.35
N THR A 15 -2.45 7.81 -5.94
CA THR A 15 -2.44 8.97 -6.84
C THR A 15 -2.63 8.59 -8.31
N HIS A 16 -3.30 9.45 -9.06
CA HIS A 16 -3.42 9.38 -10.53
C HIS A 16 -2.21 10.03 -11.24
N LEU A 17 -1.25 10.55 -10.48
CA LEU A 17 -0.01 11.08 -11.00
C LEU A 17 0.87 9.94 -11.53
N ARG A 18 1.58 10.20 -12.64
CA ARG A 18 2.51 9.25 -13.27
C ARG A 18 3.86 9.16 -12.52
N TRP A 19 3.83 9.32 -11.20
CA TRP A 19 5.03 9.28 -10.37
C TRP A 19 5.47 7.83 -10.16
N VAL A 20 6.76 7.55 -10.39
CA VAL A 20 7.45 6.33 -9.93
C VAL A 20 7.60 6.35 -8.40
N ALA A 21 6.83 5.52 -7.71
CA ALA A 21 6.83 5.45 -6.26
C ALA A 21 8.24 5.21 -5.66
N ASP A 22 8.57 5.98 -4.63
CA ASP A 22 9.80 5.91 -3.84
C ASP A 22 9.45 5.75 -2.34
N PRO A 23 9.10 4.53 -1.90
CA PRO A 23 8.61 4.29 -0.54
C PRO A 23 9.73 4.35 0.50
N SER A 24 9.40 4.84 1.69
CA SER A 24 10.28 4.79 2.86
C SER A 24 10.34 3.40 3.48
N PHE A 25 9.26 2.62 3.39
CA PHE A 25 9.19 1.23 3.82
C PHE A 25 8.05 0.49 3.12
N VAL A 26 8.09 -0.84 3.15
CA VAL A 26 7.07 -1.73 2.58
C VAL A 26 6.60 -2.69 3.66
N PHE A 27 5.29 -2.89 3.77
CA PHE A 27 4.71 -3.93 4.63
C PHE A 27 4.47 -5.21 3.84
N ASP A 28 4.87 -6.35 4.38
CA ASP A 28 4.41 -7.65 3.88
C ASP A 28 2.90 -7.78 4.10
N ILE A 29 2.17 -7.98 3.01
CA ILE A 29 0.72 -8.19 3.00
C ILE A 29 0.35 -9.56 2.44
N THR A 30 1.28 -10.50 2.47
CA THR A 30 1.06 -11.88 2.06
C THR A 30 -0.13 -12.48 2.83
N GLY A 31 -1.08 -13.09 2.11
CA GLY A 31 -2.33 -13.60 2.67
C GLY A 31 -3.44 -12.55 2.87
N LEU A 32 -3.17 -11.25 2.67
CA LEU A 32 -4.16 -10.18 2.81
C LEU A 32 -4.64 -9.58 1.47
N VAL A 33 -3.99 -9.92 0.36
CA VAL A 33 -4.29 -9.37 -0.98
C VAL A 33 -5.77 -9.56 -1.36
N GLU A 34 -6.30 -10.77 -1.21
CA GLU A 34 -7.72 -11.05 -1.54
C GLU A 34 -8.69 -10.19 -0.73
N ARG A 35 -8.42 -9.99 0.56
CA ARG A 35 -9.25 -9.14 1.41
C ARG A 35 -9.18 -7.67 1.00
N LYS A 36 -8.00 -7.20 0.58
CA LYS A 36 -7.83 -5.85 0.02
C LYS A 36 -8.60 -5.69 -1.30
N ILE A 37 -8.52 -6.66 -2.21
CA ILE A 37 -9.28 -6.61 -3.47
C ILE A 37 -10.79 -6.65 -3.21
N ALA A 38 -11.25 -7.48 -2.26
CA ALA A 38 -12.65 -7.55 -1.87
C ALA A 38 -13.17 -6.21 -1.32
N SER A 39 -12.40 -5.50 -0.50
CA SER A 39 -12.82 -4.19 0.02
C SER A 39 -12.92 -3.12 -1.08
N ILE A 40 -12.08 -3.21 -2.11
CA ILE A 40 -12.12 -2.30 -3.28
C ILE A 40 -13.34 -2.62 -4.16
N ARG A 41 -13.59 -3.90 -4.44
CA ARG A 41 -14.76 -4.36 -5.20
C ARG A 41 -16.09 -4.02 -4.53
N ALA A 42 -16.12 -3.83 -3.21
CA ALA A 42 -17.32 -3.38 -2.49
C ALA A 42 -17.83 -2.00 -2.95
N TYR A 43 -16.98 -1.16 -3.53
CA TYR A 43 -17.39 0.08 -4.20
C TYR A 43 -17.84 -0.21 -5.63
N GLU A 44 -18.96 -0.93 -5.75
CA GLU A 44 -19.45 -1.51 -7.01
C GLU A 44 -19.60 -0.48 -8.14
N THR A 45 -20.13 0.70 -7.82
CA THR A 45 -20.33 1.81 -8.77
C THR A 45 -19.03 2.41 -9.29
N GLN A 46 -17.88 2.13 -8.66
CA GLN A 46 -16.57 2.62 -9.03
C GLN A 46 -15.72 1.56 -9.73
N PHE A 47 -15.72 0.31 -9.24
CA PHE A 47 -14.75 -0.72 -9.67
C PHE A 47 -15.35 -1.97 -10.29
N VAL A 48 -16.69 -2.10 -10.33
CA VAL A 48 -17.37 -3.27 -10.92
C VAL A 48 -18.18 -2.86 -12.15
N ILE A 49 -19.08 -1.89 -11.98
CA ILE A 49 -19.99 -1.43 -13.05
C ILE A 49 -19.21 -0.71 -14.17
N PRO A 50 -18.31 0.26 -13.90
CA PRO A 50 -17.64 0.98 -14.96
C PRO A 50 -16.54 0.14 -15.61
N GLU A 51 -16.71 -0.18 -16.90
CA GLU A 51 -15.75 -1.01 -17.65
C GLU A 51 -14.34 -0.38 -17.72
N LYS A 52 -14.28 0.96 -17.77
CA LYS A 52 -13.02 1.73 -17.78
C LYS A 52 -12.15 1.49 -16.55
N ASN A 53 -12.74 1.12 -15.42
CA ASN A 53 -12.04 1.01 -14.14
C ASN A 53 -11.66 -0.45 -13.78
N ARG A 54 -12.04 -1.44 -14.60
CA ARG A 54 -11.79 -2.86 -14.30
C ARG A 54 -10.29 -3.21 -14.21
N GLY A 55 -9.45 -2.57 -15.02
CA GLY A 55 -7.99 -2.77 -14.99
C GLY A 55 -7.32 -2.33 -13.69
N ILE A 56 -7.98 -1.52 -12.86
CA ILE A 56 -7.40 -1.04 -11.59
C ILE A 56 -7.08 -2.20 -10.64
N VAL A 57 -7.92 -3.25 -10.61
CA VAL A 57 -7.69 -4.42 -9.75
C VAL A 57 -6.40 -5.14 -10.16
N GLU A 58 -6.21 -5.40 -11.45
CA GLU A 58 -5.00 -6.02 -11.97
C GLU A 58 -3.75 -5.17 -11.66
N TRP A 59 -3.87 -3.84 -11.74
CA TRP A 59 -2.78 -2.93 -11.42
C TRP A 59 -2.42 -2.97 -9.93
N LEU A 60 -3.41 -3.10 -9.05
CA LEU A 60 -3.19 -3.23 -7.61
C LEU A 60 -2.50 -4.55 -7.26
N GLU A 61 -2.89 -5.65 -7.89
CA GLU A 61 -2.26 -6.96 -7.72
C GLU A 61 -0.80 -6.94 -8.23
N ALA A 62 -0.57 -6.34 -9.40
CA ALA A 62 0.76 -6.17 -9.97
C ALA A 62 1.65 -5.29 -9.07
N SER A 63 1.11 -4.20 -8.54
CA SER A 63 1.80 -3.33 -7.57
C SER A 63 2.17 -4.09 -6.30
N ALA A 64 1.22 -4.83 -5.71
CA ALA A 64 1.46 -5.64 -4.53
C ALA A 64 2.59 -6.65 -4.77
N ARG A 65 2.55 -7.35 -5.91
CA ARG A 65 3.60 -8.31 -6.29
C ARG A 65 4.95 -7.63 -6.50
N TYR A 66 4.98 -6.47 -7.15
CA TYR A 66 6.21 -5.73 -7.40
C TYR A 66 6.89 -5.34 -6.08
N PHE A 67 6.16 -4.71 -5.15
CA PHE A 67 6.72 -4.27 -3.88
C PHE A 67 7.06 -5.44 -2.96
N GLY A 68 6.27 -6.52 -2.96
CA GLY A 68 6.62 -7.75 -2.24
C GLY A 68 7.98 -8.30 -2.70
N SER A 69 8.21 -8.32 -4.02
CA SER A 69 9.50 -8.77 -4.57
C SER A 69 10.71 -7.94 -4.13
N ARG A 70 10.51 -6.68 -3.68
CA ARG A 70 11.60 -5.82 -3.18
C ARG A 70 12.02 -6.17 -1.76
N ILE A 71 11.16 -6.86 -1.01
CA ILE A 71 11.40 -7.30 0.38
C ILE A 71 11.35 -8.83 0.52
N GLY A 72 11.46 -9.57 -0.58
CA GLY A 72 11.50 -11.03 -0.55
C GLY A 72 10.16 -11.74 -0.26
N THR A 73 9.02 -11.04 -0.34
CA THR A 73 7.70 -11.61 -0.02
C THR A 73 6.78 -11.71 -1.25
N PRO A 74 5.76 -12.59 -1.24
CA PRO A 74 4.78 -12.68 -2.32
C PRO A 74 4.02 -11.38 -2.63
N ALA A 75 3.77 -10.56 -1.62
CA ALA A 75 3.04 -9.30 -1.77
C ALA A 75 3.46 -8.24 -0.75
N GLY A 76 3.55 -6.99 -1.18
CA GLY A 76 3.97 -5.87 -0.35
C GLY A 76 3.18 -4.58 -0.61
N GLU A 77 2.94 -3.79 0.44
CA GLU A 77 2.29 -2.48 0.37
C GLU A 77 3.31 -1.36 0.66
N PRO A 78 3.56 -0.43 -0.26
CA PRO A 78 4.50 0.66 -0.07
C PRO A 78 3.91 1.82 0.75
N PHE A 79 4.73 2.42 1.62
CA PHE A 79 4.39 3.64 2.36
C PHE A 79 5.56 4.61 2.35
N PHE A 80 5.24 5.91 2.44
CA PHE A 80 6.21 6.99 2.53
C PHE A 80 6.04 7.77 3.83
N THR A 81 7.13 8.36 4.33
CA THR A 81 7.10 9.37 5.39
C THR A 81 8.26 10.35 5.23
N LYS A 82 8.06 11.56 5.75
CA LYS A 82 9.12 12.58 5.84
C LYS A 82 9.97 12.42 7.09
N GLU A 83 9.48 11.67 8.08
CA GLU A 83 10.11 11.49 9.37
C GLU A 83 10.92 10.19 9.41
N PRO A 84 12.07 10.13 10.09
CA PRO A 84 12.82 8.90 10.23
C PRO A 84 12.00 7.79 10.93
N VAL A 85 12.08 6.56 10.41
CA VAL A 85 11.49 5.38 11.07
C VAL A 85 12.51 4.80 12.04
N GLY A 86 12.23 4.87 13.34
CA GLY A 86 13.08 4.29 14.38
C GLY A 86 12.98 2.77 14.43
N LEU A 87 14.11 2.07 14.35
CA LEU A 87 14.20 0.62 14.54
C LEU A 87 14.83 0.31 15.91
N VAL A 88 14.21 -0.61 16.65
CA VAL A 88 14.74 -1.07 17.96
C VAL A 88 15.60 -2.32 17.80
N ASN A 89 15.34 -3.14 16.77
CA ASN A 89 16.14 -4.31 16.40
C ASN A 89 15.94 -4.65 14.91
N LEU A 90 16.70 -5.63 14.42
CA LEU A 90 16.68 -6.06 13.01
C LEU A 90 15.83 -7.32 12.76
N SER A 91 15.20 -7.92 13.78
CA SER A 91 14.50 -9.21 13.64
C SER A 91 13.21 -9.12 12.83
N ALA A 92 12.71 -7.90 12.59
CA ALA A 92 11.51 -7.64 11.80
C ALA A 92 11.81 -7.25 10.34
N LEU A 93 13.08 -7.24 9.92
CA LEU A 93 13.42 -7.08 8.50
C LEU A 93 13.01 -8.35 7.76
N ALA A 94 12.25 -8.15 6.67
CA ALA A 94 11.79 -9.21 5.77
C ALA A 94 12.92 -9.69 4.85
#